data_AF-A0A1U9UU39-F1
#
_entry.id   AF-A0A1U9UU39-F1
#
_cell.length_a   1.000
_cell.length_b   1.000
_cell.length_c   1.000
_cell.angle_alpha   90.00
_cell.angle_beta   90.00
_cell.angle_gamma   90.00
#
_symmetry.space_group_name_H-M   'P 1'
#
loop_
_entity.id
_entity.type
_entity.pdbx_description
1 polymer ?
#
loop_
_entity_poly.entity_id
_entity_poly.type
_entity_poly.pdbx_seq_one_letter_code
_entity_poly.pdbx_strand_id
1 'polypeptide(L)'
;MLSRSAVHLGPPVRSRARRYARTTFGTVFLMVFLVAVFEGAARKWISGSLSLPLVLLRDLLALYGIYHAMRYGGFTLARPAVRMLLLWTGVVCAWGLLQIIAGDGSLPIMLVGLRFWLLYVWFGSAAALLLDMQDVEAICKATLVLMVLMAPLVVLQHYLPAGSFLNRQVDGDEDKVFMMVEDIVRTTGTFSFTLGYTTFLAIATPMALQYVIGGSGKRHWLYAPVVLGSVLVSALVSGSRAAVLLLPAMFLAAVLCMLVFGRGVVKRRVLYWAGMAVLLGAVGMTVFSDSVQGTIQRFHDAAEYEDFGARVETIFLGEGEAYTNQSLLGAGLGRGSNLASYLERGQISFMLSETETARTIEEAGLLGYVFVALKLLICVIGIWRAIGVARRTGRCFAILLWLVGTLCLMSWSLIGQLTSNVLGFLFIGFTMAVTRLERRRGRAR
;
A
#
# COMPACT_ATOMS: atom_id res chain seq x y z
N MET A 1 22.52 53.16 -31.28
CA MET A 1 22.17 54.02 -30.12
C MET A 1 20.65 54.10 -30.10
N LEU A 2 19.81 53.62 -29.17
CA LEU A 2 19.84 53.12 -27.79
C LEU A 2 18.64 52.12 -27.70
N SER A 3 18.78 50.85 -27.29
CA SER A 3 18.77 50.32 -25.91
C SER A 3 17.44 50.43 -25.13
N ARG A 4 16.85 49.25 -24.86
CA ARG A 4 16.08 48.80 -23.66
C ARG A 4 14.69 49.42 -23.45
N SER A 5 13.61 48.65 -23.32
CA SER A 5 13.37 47.86 -22.10
C SER A 5 12.26 46.82 -22.31
N ALA A 6 12.62 45.53 -22.43
CA ALA A 6 11.68 44.44 -22.19
C ALA A 6 11.76 44.09 -20.70
N VAL A 7 10.76 44.52 -19.94
CA VAL A 7 10.60 44.15 -18.53
C VAL A 7 10.38 42.64 -18.46
N HIS A 8 11.41 41.93 -18.06
CA HIS A 8 11.35 40.51 -17.76
C HIS A 8 10.49 40.35 -16.49
N LEU A 9 9.18 40.15 -16.67
CA LEU A 9 8.29 39.76 -15.57
C LEU A 9 8.71 38.34 -15.13
N GLY A 10 9.51 38.27 -14.07
CA GLY A 10 9.78 37.03 -13.37
C GLY A 10 8.47 36.38 -12.89
N PRO A 11 8.47 35.05 -12.64
CA PRO A 11 7.27 34.37 -12.21
C PRO A 11 6.69 35.02 -10.93
N PRO A 12 5.37 35.21 -10.84
CA PRO A 12 4.77 35.95 -9.75
C PRO A 12 5.13 35.33 -8.40
N VAL A 13 5.57 36.18 -7.46
CA VAL A 13 5.92 35.80 -6.10
C VAL A 13 4.69 35.18 -5.43
N ARG A 14 4.67 33.85 -5.28
CA ARG A 14 3.59 33.15 -4.58
C ARG A 14 3.51 33.65 -3.13
N SER A 15 2.33 34.12 -2.73
CA SER A 15 2.05 34.57 -1.36
C SER A 15 2.43 33.51 -0.32
N ARG A 16 2.89 33.93 0.87
CA ARG A 16 3.30 33.01 1.95
C ARG A 16 2.21 31.99 2.33
N ALA A 17 0.94 32.38 2.27
CA ALA A 17 -0.20 31.49 2.54
C ALA A 17 -0.35 30.36 1.50
N ARG A 18 -0.14 30.64 0.20
CA ARG A 18 -0.11 29.62 -0.86
C ARG A 18 1.10 28.67 -0.76
N ARG A 19 2.12 29.02 0.02
CA ARG A 19 3.32 28.21 0.22
C ARG A 19 3.08 27.02 1.17
N TYR A 20 1.96 27.00 1.89
CA TYR A 20 1.58 25.94 2.83
C TYR A 20 0.28 25.21 2.45
N ALA A 21 -0.44 25.66 1.44
CA ALA A 21 -1.65 25.00 0.99
C ALA A 21 -1.32 23.69 0.27
N ARG A 22 -2.07 22.62 0.59
CA ARG A 22 -2.04 21.35 -0.14
C ARG A 22 -2.37 21.59 -1.61
N THR A 23 -1.78 20.79 -2.48
CA THR A 23 -2.11 20.85 -3.91
C THR A 23 -3.48 20.24 -4.15
N THR A 24 -4.12 20.61 -5.26
CA THR A 24 -5.39 19.98 -5.69
C THR A 24 -5.19 18.48 -5.88
N PHE A 25 -4.09 18.07 -6.51
CA PHE A 25 -3.78 16.65 -6.70
C PHE A 25 -3.57 15.93 -5.36
N GLY A 26 -2.85 16.53 -4.41
CA GLY A 26 -2.68 15.98 -3.07
C GLY A 26 -4.00 15.83 -2.31
N THR A 27 -4.96 16.73 -2.55
CA THR A 27 -6.31 16.63 -2.00
C THR A 27 -7.08 15.47 -2.60
N VAL A 28 -7.05 15.30 -3.93
CA VAL A 28 -7.67 14.16 -4.62
C VAL A 28 -7.04 12.85 -4.16
N PHE A 29 -5.71 12.78 -4.04
CA PHE A 29 -5.01 11.61 -3.50
C PHE A 29 -5.53 11.23 -2.11
N LEU A 30 -5.66 12.21 -1.22
CA LEU A 30 -6.21 11.98 0.13
C LEU A 30 -7.67 11.51 0.07
N MET A 31 -8.50 12.04 -0.82
CA MET A 31 -9.88 11.56 -0.98
C MET A 31 -9.92 10.10 -1.43
N VAL A 32 -9.14 9.72 -2.45
CA VAL A 32 -9.04 8.31 -2.90
C VAL A 32 -8.57 7.41 -1.77
N PHE A 33 -7.55 7.83 -1.02
CA PHE A 33 -7.03 7.10 0.13
C PHE A 33 -8.08 6.93 1.24
N LEU A 34 -8.79 8.00 1.62
CA LEU A 34 -9.81 7.96 2.66
C LEU A 34 -11.00 7.10 2.26
N VAL A 35 -11.47 7.20 1.01
CA VAL A 35 -12.52 6.29 0.51
C VAL A 35 -12.05 4.85 0.61
N ALA A 36 -10.80 4.53 0.20
CA ALA A 36 -10.27 3.17 0.30
C ALA A 36 -10.18 2.64 1.74
N VAL A 37 -9.90 3.49 2.74
CA VAL A 37 -9.83 3.10 4.16
C VAL A 37 -11.23 2.92 4.77
N PHE A 38 -12.19 3.78 4.42
CA PHE A 38 -13.53 3.78 5.02
C PHE A 38 -14.58 2.99 4.24
N GLU A 39 -14.27 2.54 3.02
CA GLU A 39 -15.19 1.75 2.18
C GLU A 39 -15.75 0.55 2.95
N GLY A 40 -14.89 -0.18 3.67
CA GLY A 40 -15.32 -1.36 4.41
C GLY A 40 -16.23 -1.04 5.59
N ALA A 41 -15.96 0.03 6.34
CA ALA A 41 -16.80 0.48 7.45
C ALA A 41 -18.19 0.85 6.95
N ALA A 42 -18.28 1.59 5.84
CA ALA A 42 -19.56 1.94 5.24
C ALA A 42 -20.35 0.70 4.78
N ARG A 43 -19.67 -0.28 4.17
CA ARG A 43 -20.29 -1.53 3.70
C ARG A 43 -20.77 -2.43 4.84
N LYS A 44 -20.01 -2.52 5.93
CA LYS A 44 -20.33 -3.36 7.09
C LYS A 44 -21.38 -2.74 8.01
N TRP A 45 -21.26 -1.44 8.29
CA TRP A 45 -21.98 -0.78 9.38
C TRP A 45 -23.12 0.12 8.92
N ILE A 46 -23.14 0.55 7.65
CA ILE A 46 -24.21 1.40 7.11
C ILE A 46 -25.09 0.59 6.16
N SER A 47 -24.55 0.13 5.04
CA SER A 47 -25.30 -0.70 4.08
C SER A 47 -24.38 -1.41 3.08
N GLY A 48 -24.65 -2.69 2.83
CA GLY A 48 -23.98 -3.47 1.78
C GLY A 48 -24.19 -2.89 0.37
N SER A 49 -25.30 -2.19 0.13
CA SER A 49 -25.60 -1.54 -1.16
C SER A 49 -24.64 -0.41 -1.52
N LEU A 50 -23.86 0.11 -0.56
CA LEU A 50 -22.84 1.14 -0.78
C LEU A 50 -21.57 0.60 -1.46
N SER A 51 -21.44 -0.72 -1.62
CA SER A 51 -20.27 -1.35 -2.23
C SER A 51 -19.97 -0.79 -3.63
N LEU A 52 -20.94 -0.82 -4.54
CA LEU A 52 -20.75 -0.34 -5.91
C LEU A 52 -20.59 1.19 -5.98
N PRO A 53 -21.44 2.01 -5.33
CA PRO A 53 -21.27 3.47 -5.32
C PRO A 53 -19.90 3.94 -4.81
N LEU A 54 -19.36 3.33 -3.75
CA LEU A 54 -18.07 3.74 -3.19
C LEU A 54 -16.89 3.33 -4.07
N VAL A 55 -16.95 2.14 -4.68
CA VAL A 55 -15.95 1.71 -5.67
C VAL A 55 -15.94 2.64 -6.87
N LEU A 56 -17.13 2.99 -7.41
CA LEU A 56 -17.27 3.92 -8.52
C LEU A 56 -16.78 5.32 -8.16
N LEU A 57 -17.17 5.86 -6.99
CA LEU A 57 -16.71 7.15 -6.51
C LEU A 57 -15.18 7.22 -6.46
N ARG A 58 -14.54 6.19 -5.90
CA ARG A 58 -13.09 6.10 -5.81
C ARG A 58 -12.42 6.05 -7.17
N ASP A 59 -12.92 5.23 -8.08
CA ASP A 59 -12.37 5.08 -9.43
C ASP A 59 -12.56 6.38 -10.25
N LEU A 60 -13.71 7.07 -10.11
CA LEU A 60 -13.97 8.38 -10.71
C LEU A 60 -13.03 9.47 -10.15
N LEU A 61 -12.76 9.46 -8.84
CA LEU A 61 -11.78 10.36 -8.24
C LEU A 61 -10.35 10.09 -8.76
N ALA A 62 -9.99 8.82 -8.95
CA ALA A 62 -8.70 8.45 -9.54
C ALA A 62 -8.60 8.95 -10.99
N LEU A 63 -9.64 8.73 -11.80
CA LEU A 63 -9.72 9.25 -13.18
C LEU A 63 -9.65 10.78 -13.21
N TYR A 64 -10.37 11.47 -12.33
CA TYR A 64 -10.30 12.92 -12.20
C TYR A 64 -8.89 13.39 -11.84
N GLY A 65 -8.19 12.70 -10.93
CA GLY A 65 -6.81 13.02 -10.59
C GLY A 65 -5.84 12.83 -11.76
N ILE A 66 -6.01 11.79 -12.57
CA ILE A 66 -5.23 11.58 -13.80
C ILE A 66 -5.53 12.69 -14.82
N TYR A 67 -6.80 13.02 -15.04
CA TYR A 67 -7.21 14.13 -15.90
C TYR A 67 -6.59 15.45 -15.45
N HIS A 68 -6.71 15.78 -14.16
CA HIS A 68 -6.13 16.98 -13.58
C HIS A 68 -4.61 17.00 -13.72
N ALA A 69 -3.95 15.84 -13.53
CA ALA A 69 -2.51 15.69 -13.72
C ALA A 69 -2.09 16.05 -15.15
N MET A 70 -2.80 15.51 -16.15
CA MET A 70 -2.52 15.76 -17.56
C MET A 70 -2.78 17.21 -17.95
N ARG A 71 -3.91 17.78 -17.53
CA ARG A 71 -4.34 19.12 -17.94
C ARG A 71 -3.60 20.24 -17.21
N TYR A 72 -3.33 20.07 -15.91
CA TYR A 72 -2.84 21.14 -15.03
C TYR A 72 -1.54 20.81 -14.27
N GLY A 73 -1.18 19.53 -14.15
CA GLY A 73 0.03 19.09 -13.41
C GLY A 73 1.30 18.99 -14.25
N GLY A 74 1.22 19.17 -15.57
CA GLY A 74 2.34 18.94 -16.49
C GLY A 74 2.69 17.45 -16.65
N PHE A 75 1.73 16.55 -16.37
CA PHE A 75 1.84 15.12 -16.65
C PHE A 75 1.54 14.87 -18.14
N THR A 76 2.43 15.35 -19.00
CA THR A 76 2.26 15.38 -20.46
C THR A 76 3.24 14.45 -21.17
N LEU A 77 3.02 14.23 -22.48
CA LEU A 77 3.86 13.44 -23.39
C LEU A 77 5.34 13.87 -23.44
N ALA A 78 5.65 15.08 -23.00
CA ALA A 78 7.03 15.55 -22.89
C ALA A 78 7.84 14.74 -21.85
N ARG A 79 7.16 14.12 -20.87
CA ARG A 79 7.82 13.33 -19.84
C ARG A 79 8.00 11.88 -20.28
N PRO A 80 9.20 11.29 -20.15
CA PRO A 80 9.45 9.90 -20.56
C PRO A 80 8.59 8.90 -19.79
N ALA A 81 8.28 9.18 -18.51
CA ALA A 81 7.38 8.36 -17.71
C ALA A 81 5.97 8.25 -18.31
N VAL A 82 5.42 9.35 -18.83
CA VAL A 82 4.09 9.35 -19.45
C VAL A 82 4.10 8.58 -20.78
N ARG A 83 5.17 8.74 -21.58
CA ARG A 83 5.33 7.94 -22.81
C ARG A 83 5.41 6.44 -22.53
N MET A 84 6.15 6.05 -21.49
CA MET A 84 6.26 4.66 -21.07
C MET A 84 4.91 4.10 -20.58
N LEU A 85 4.12 4.89 -19.85
CA LEU A 85 2.77 4.50 -19.43
C LEU A 85 1.80 4.34 -20.59
N LEU A 86 1.88 5.21 -21.61
CA LEU A 86 1.08 5.04 -22.83
C LEU A 86 1.50 3.80 -23.61
N LEU A 87 2.81 3.55 -23.74
CA LEU A 87 3.30 2.32 -24.35
C LEU A 87 2.78 1.09 -23.60
N TRP A 88 2.90 1.08 -22.27
CA TRP A 88 2.36 0.01 -21.43
C TRP A 88 0.85 -0.17 -21.61
N THR A 89 0.10 0.93 -21.64
CA THR A 89 -1.35 0.93 -21.89
C THR A 89 -1.67 0.32 -23.25
N GLY A 90 -0.94 0.72 -24.30
CA GLY A 90 -1.10 0.15 -25.64
C GLY A 90 -0.84 -1.36 -25.67
N VAL A 91 0.24 -1.80 -25.01
CA VAL A 91 0.59 -3.23 -24.90
C VAL A 91 -0.50 -4.01 -24.15
N VAL A 92 -0.95 -3.54 -22.99
CA VAL A 92 -2.00 -4.21 -22.20
C VAL A 92 -3.32 -4.28 -22.98
N CYS A 93 -3.73 -3.19 -23.64
CA CYS A 93 -4.95 -3.19 -24.46
C CYS A 93 -4.84 -4.14 -25.65
N ALA A 94 -3.71 -4.11 -26.38
CA ALA A 94 -3.48 -5.00 -27.51
C ALA A 94 -3.46 -6.47 -27.09
N TRP A 95 -2.85 -6.77 -25.94
CA TRP A 95 -2.80 -8.13 -25.38
C TRP A 95 -4.19 -8.62 -24.97
N GLY A 96 -4.98 -7.79 -24.29
CA GLY A 96 -6.36 -8.13 -23.92
C GLY A 96 -7.26 -8.36 -25.13
N LEU A 97 -7.13 -7.53 -26.18
CA LEU A 97 -7.85 -7.77 -27.44
C LEU A 97 -7.43 -9.08 -28.11
N LEU A 98 -6.14 -9.40 -28.08
CA LEU A 98 -5.62 -10.64 -28.63
C LEU A 98 -6.13 -11.87 -27.86
N GLN A 99 -6.21 -11.80 -26.53
CA GLN A 99 -6.83 -12.85 -25.71
C GLN A 99 -8.33 -13.05 -26.03
N ILE A 100 -9.07 -11.97 -26.29
CA ILE A 100 -10.48 -12.05 -26.73
C ILE A 100 -10.57 -12.75 -28.09
N ILE A 101 -9.72 -12.39 -29.05
CA ILE A 101 -9.71 -13.00 -30.40
C ILE A 101 -9.33 -14.49 -30.31
N ALA A 102 -8.43 -14.86 -29.40
CA ALA A 102 -8.03 -16.24 -29.15
C ALA A 102 -9.11 -17.07 -28.43
N GLY A 103 -10.15 -16.45 -27.87
CA GLY A 103 -11.22 -17.11 -27.13
C GLY A 103 -10.96 -17.29 -25.63
N ASP A 104 -9.83 -16.78 -25.13
CA ASP A 104 -9.41 -16.89 -23.73
C ASP A 104 -9.99 -15.78 -22.82
N GLY A 105 -10.89 -14.93 -23.33
CA GLY A 105 -11.46 -13.83 -22.56
C GLY A 105 -12.74 -13.25 -23.15
N SER A 106 -13.37 -12.35 -22.40
CA SER A 106 -14.54 -11.59 -22.82
C SER A 106 -14.33 -10.09 -22.60
N LEU A 107 -15.07 -9.25 -23.34
CA LEU A 107 -14.96 -7.80 -23.20
C LEU A 107 -15.23 -7.31 -21.76
N PRO A 108 -16.25 -7.80 -21.02
CA PRO A 108 -16.43 -7.43 -19.62
C PRO A 108 -15.23 -7.76 -18.73
N ILE A 109 -14.63 -8.95 -18.91
CA ILE A 109 -13.46 -9.39 -18.12
C ILE A 109 -12.25 -8.52 -18.44
N MET A 110 -12.02 -8.23 -19.73
CA MET A 110 -10.97 -7.30 -20.14
C MET A 110 -11.14 -5.92 -19.51
N LEU A 111 -12.36 -5.36 -19.44
CA LEU A 111 -12.61 -4.07 -18.79
C LEU A 111 -12.27 -4.10 -17.29
N VAL A 112 -12.56 -5.21 -16.61
CA VAL A 112 -12.11 -5.44 -15.23
C VAL A 112 -10.59 -5.51 -15.17
N GLY A 113 -9.94 -6.22 -16.09
CA GLY A 113 -8.48 -6.28 -16.23
C GLY A 113 -7.86 -4.89 -16.41
N LEU A 114 -8.35 -4.08 -17.35
CA LEU A 114 -7.84 -2.72 -17.58
C LEU A 114 -7.90 -1.86 -16.32
N ARG A 115 -8.95 -2.00 -15.51
CA ARG A 115 -9.04 -1.32 -14.21
C ARG A 115 -7.88 -1.72 -13.28
N PHE A 116 -7.66 -3.03 -13.09
CA PHE A 116 -6.61 -3.53 -12.19
C PHE A 116 -5.20 -3.23 -12.69
N TRP A 117 -4.96 -3.38 -13.99
CA TRP A 117 -3.65 -3.27 -14.61
C TRP A 117 -3.22 -1.83 -14.90
N LEU A 118 -4.16 -0.90 -15.11
CA LEU A 118 -3.83 0.44 -15.59
C LEU A 118 -4.26 1.57 -14.65
N LEU A 119 -5.49 1.58 -14.14
CA LEU A 119 -6.06 2.78 -13.50
C LEU A 119 -5.17 3.30 -12.36
N TYR A 120 -4.82 2.43 -11.41
CA TYR A 120 -4.03 2.84 -10.25
C TYR A 120 -2.53 2.91 -10.55
N VAL A 121 -2.03 2.22 -11.58
CA VAL A 121 -0.67 2.42 -12.11
C VAL A 121 -0.50 3.84 -12.65
N TRP A 122 -1.47 4.33 -13.43
CA TRP A 122 -1.52 5.70 -13.92
C TRP A 122 -1.64 6.71 -12.78
N PHE A 123 -2.58 6.50 -11.86
CA PHE A 123 -2.79 7.39 -10.72
C PHE A 123 -1.56 7.46 -9.79
N GLY A 124 -0.98 6.32 -9.44
CA GLY A 124 0.24 6.22 -8.63
C GLY A 124 1.44 6.89 -9.30
N SER A 125 1.58 6.73 -10.62
CA SER A 125 2.63 7.41 -11.39
C SER A 125 2.44 8.92 -11.45
N ALA A 126 1.20 9.40 -11.55
CA ALA A 126 0.88 10.82 -11.42
C ALA A 126 1.25 11.33 -10.02
N ALA A 127 0.93 10.56 -8.97
CA ALA A 127 1.30 10.89 -7.58
C ALA A 127 2.82 11.00 -7.40
N ALA A 128 3.60 10.07 -7.95
CA ALA A 128 5.05 10.11 -7.95
C ALA A 128 5.64 11.40 -8.52
N LEU A 129 4.93 12.01 -9.49
CA LEU A 129 5.37 13.22 -10.20
C LEU A 129 4.73 14.52 -9.69
N LEU A 130 3.61 14.48 -8.97
CA LEU A 130 2.85 15.69 -8.62
C LEU A 130 2.78 15.97 -7.13
N LEU A 131 2.90 14.96 -6.26
CA LEU A 131 2.87 15.21 -4.82
C LEU A 131 4.04 16.10 -4.40
N ASP A 132 3.72 17.17 -3.69
CA ASP A 132 4.69 18.07 -3.09
C ASP A 132 4.89 17.75 -1.60
N MET A 133 5.86 18.43 -0.96
CA MET A 133 6.21 18.18 0.44
C MET A 133 5.05 18.44 1.41
N GLN A 134 4.18 19.42 1.13
CA GLN A 134 2.99 19.67 1.95
C GLN A 134 1.98 18.52 1.84
N ASP A 135 1.84 17.93 0.65
CA ASP A 135 0.94 16.81 0.43
C ASP A 135 1.46 15.56 1.14
N VAL A 136 2.77 15.29 1.05
CA VAL A 136 3.41 14.19 1.78
C VAL A 136 3.19 14.32 3.28
N GLU A 137 3.37 15.51 3.84
CA GLU A 137 3.14 15.75 5.26
C GLU A 137 1.67 15.52 5.64
N ALA A 138 0.73 15.98 4.81
CA ALA A 138 -0.69 15.79 5.04
C ALA A 138 -1.11 14.31 4.95
N ILE A 139 -0.56 13.55 4.00
CA ILE A 139 -0.79 12.12 3.85
C ILE A 139 -0.24 11.36 5.06
N CYS A 140 1.01 11.62 5.46
CA CYS A 140 1.57 11.04 6.69
C CYS A 140 0.69 11.34 7.90
N LYS A 141 0.29 12.61 8.10
CA LYS A 141 -0.58 12.98 9.22
C LYS A 141 -1.92 12.25 9.19
N ALA A 142 -2.57 12.19 8.03
CA ALA A 142 -3.85 11.48 7.88
C ALA A 142 -3.69 10.00 8.22
N THR A 143 -2.65 9.32 7.70
CA THR A 143 -2.37 7.92 8.01
C THR A 143 -2.12 7.70 9.50
N LEU A 144 -1.35 8.56 10.15
CA LEU A 144 -1.08 8.45 11.59
C LEU A 144 -2.32 8.68 12.45
N VAL A 145 -3.15 9.68 12.11
CA VAL A 145 -4.43 9.92 12.80
C VAL A 145 -5.33 8.70 12.65
N LEU A 146 -5.49 8.18 11.41
CA LEU A 146 -6.28 6.98 11.17
C LEU A 146 -5.77 5.80 11.97
N MET A 147 -4.46 5.56 11.99
CA MET A 147 -3.86 4.47 12.75
C MET A 147 -4.11 4.58 14.25
N VAL A 148 -4.01 5.78 14.82
CA VAL A 148 -4.34 6.03 16.24
C VAL A 148 -5.83 5.80 16.51
N LEU A 149 -6.71 6.14 15.56
CA LEU A 149 -8.15 5.88 15.67
C LEU A 149 -8.51 4.40 15.48
N MET A 150 -7.76 3.66 14.65
CA MET A 150 -7.96 2.22 14.46
C MET A 150 -7.55 1.41 15.67
N ALA A 151 -6.51 1.81 16.41
CA ALA A 151 -5.99 1.05 17.54
C ALA A 151 -7.07 0.69 18.60
N PRO A 152 -7.86 1.63 19.15
CA PRO A 152 -8.93 1.27 20.09
C PRO A 152 -10.05 0.47 19.42
N LEU A 153 -10.36 0.75 18.15
CA LEU A 153 -11.38 0.01 17.39
C LEU A 153 -11.00 -1.47 17.26
N VAL A 154 -9.75 -1.78 16.91
CA VAL A 154 -9.31 -3.18 16.76
C VAL A 154 -9.19 -3.89 18.09
N VAL A 155 -8.77 -3.20 19.16
CA VAL A 155 -8.82 -3.76 20.52
C VAL A 155 -10.26 -4.14 20.89
N LEU A 156 -11.23 -3.26 20.60
CA LEU A 156 -12.63 -3.56 20.85
C LEU A 156 -13.14 -4.73 19.98
N GLN A 157 -12.78 -4.77 18.70
CA GLN A 157 -13.12 -5.90 17.82
C GLN A 157 -12.57 -7.24 18.32
N HIS A 158 -11.37 -7.25 18.90
CA HIS A 158 -10.73 -8.47 19.38
C HIS A 158 -11.47 -9.12 20.55
N TYR A 159 -12.01 -8.32 21.48
CA TYR A 159 -12.73 -8.82 22.64
C TYR A 159 -14.23 -9.03 22.40
N LEU A 160 -14.75 -8.64 21.23
CA LEU A 160 -16.15 -8.83 20.89
C LEU A 160 -16.35 -10.13 20.08
N PRO A 161 -17.53 -10.79 20.21
CA PRO A 161 -17.83 -11.98 19.44
C PRO A 161 -17.97 -11.68 17.94
N ALA A 162 -17.89 -12.71 17.10
CA ALA A 162 -18.02 -12.63 15.65
C ALA A 162 -19.34 -11.98 15.18
N GLY A 163 -20.46 -12.32 15.84
CA GLY A 163 -21.78 -11.76 15.56
C GLY A 163 -21.99 -10.31 16.02
N SER A 164 -21.01 -9.69 16.70
CA SER A 164 -21.14 -8.30 17.14
C SER A 164 -21.20 -7.33 15.95
N PHE A 165 -21.89 -6.20 16.13
CA PHE A 165 -21.99 -5.14 15.12
C PHE A 165 -20.63 -4.71 14.55
N LEU A 166 -19.59 -4.67 15.39
CA LEU A 166 -18.25 -4.25 14.96
C LEU A 166 -17.49 -5.32 14.18
N ASN A 167 -17.77 -6.61 14.40
CA ASN A 167 -17.12 -7.74 13.74
C ASN A 167 -17.91 -8.31 12.55
N ARG A 168 -19.18 -7.92 12.40
CA ARG A 168 -20.03 -8.28 11.26
C ARG A 168 -19.32 -8.02 9.93
N GLN A 169 -19.28 -9.03 9.05
CA GLN A 169 -18.78 -8.88 7.68
C GLN A 169 -19.83 -8.36 6.71
N VAL A 170 -19.38 -8.04 5.49
CA VAL A 170 -20.27 -7.65 4.39
C VAL A 170 -21.25 -8.80 4.15
N ASP A 171 -22.55 -8.47 4.06
CA ASP A 171 -23.71 -9.37 3.99
C ASP A 171 -24.14 -10.04 5.30
N GLY A 172 -23.40 -9.86 6.40
CA GLY A 172 -23.83 -10.23 7.75
C GLY A 172 -23.79 -11.70 8.10
N ASP A 173 -23.08 -12.48 7.30
CA ASP A 173 -22.88 -13.90 7.51
C ASP A 173 -21.78 -14.13 8.55
N GLU A 174 -22.12 -14.72 9.68
CA GLU A 174 -21.19 -14.97 10.80
C GLU A 174 -20.12 -16.00 10.40
N ASP A 175 -20.45 -16.95 9.53
CA ASP A 175 -19.55 -18.01 9.05
C ASP A 175 -18.40 -17.46 8.19
N LYS A 176 -18.54 -16.24 7.68
CA LYS A 176 -17.50 -15.56 6.89
C LYS A 176 -16.50 -14.81 7.77
N VAL A 177 -16.78 -14.64 9.07
CA VAL A 177 -15.87 -13.98 10.02
C VAL A 177 -14.64 -14.85 10.23
N PHE A 178 -13.47 -14.35 9.84
CA PHE A 178 -12.23 -15.10 10.00
C PHE A 178 -11.82 -15.14 11.47
N MET A 179 -11.91 -16.32 12.05
CA MET A 179 -11.46 -16.58 13.41
C MET A 179 -9.94 -16.72 13.47
N MET A 180 -9.39 -16.33 14.61
CA MET A 180 -7.98 -16.42 14.94
C MET A 180 -7.68 -17.77 15.57
N VAL A 181 -8.37 -18.08 16.67
CA VAL A 181 -8.44 -19.36 17.40
C VAL A 181 -9.77 -19.35 18.15
N GLU A 182 -10.54 -20.45 18.10
CA GLU A 182 -11.85 -20.61 18.77
C GLU A 182 -12.77 -19.38 18.58
N ASP A 183 -13.02 -18.62 19.65
CA ASP A 183 -13.94 -17.47 19.71
C ASP A 183 -13.28 -16.10 19.42
N ILE A 184 -11.96 -16.06 19.19
CA ILE A 184 -11.24 -14.81 18.95
C ILE A 184 -11.31 -14.42 17.47
N VAL A 185 -11.82 -13.22 17.18
CA VAL A 185 -11.95 -12.70 15.81
C VAL A 185 -10.64 -12.08 15.31
N ARG A 186 -10.29 -12.30 14.03
CA ARG A 186 -9.24 -11.51 13.37
C ARG A 186 -9.76 -10.12 13.05
N THR A 187 -9.12 -9.13 13.65
CA THR A 187 -9.58 -7.74 13.55
C THR A 187 -9.42 -7.18 12.14
N THR A 188 -10.41 -6.38 11.73
CA THR A 188 -10.50 -5.82 10.36
C THR A 188 -10.45 -4.30 10.34
N GLY A 189 -10.54 -3.65 11.50
CA GLY A 189 -10.72 -2.20 11.61
C GLY A 189 -11.89 -1.73 10.73
N THR A 190 -11.66 -0.69 9.95
CA THR A 190 -12.64 -0.19 8.97
C THR A 190 -12.61 -0.93 7.63
N PHE A 191 -11.81 -1.97 7.47
CA PHE A 191 -11.76 -2.73 6.21
C PHE A 191 -12.81 -3.83 6.19
N SER A 192 -13.27 -4.20 4.99
CA SER A 192 -14.21 -5.33 4.82
C SER A 192 -13.57 -6.67 5.16
N PHE A 193 -12.25 -6.75 5.12
CA PHE A 193 -11.50 -7.99 5.24
C PHE A 193 -10.13 -7.78 5.90
N THR A 194 -9.61 -8.82 6.56
CA THR A 194 -8.34 -8.79 7.32
C THR A 194 -7.15 -8.34 6.46
N LEU A 195 -7.10 -8.74 5.19
CA LEU A 195 -6.02 -8.36 4.28
C LEU A 195 -5.91 -6.83 4.12
N GLY A 196 -7.04 -6.13 3.95
CA GLY A 196 -7.05 -4.67 3.82
C GLY A 196 -6.47 -3.96 5.05
N TYR A 197 -6.79 -4.46 6.25
CA TYR A 197 -6.24 -3.95 7.50
C TYR A 197 -4.73 -4.20 7.62
N THR A 198 -4.28 -5.42 7.30
CA THR A 198 -2.84 -5.74 7.33
C THR A 198 -2.03 -4.91 6.33
N THR A 199 -2.58 -4.65 5.14
CA THR A 199 -2.02 -3.74 4.14
C THR A 199 -1.92 -2.31 4.67
N PHE A 200 -2.98 -1.79 5.29
CA PHE A 200 -2.94 -0.46 5.91
C PHE A 200 -1.88 -0.36 7.01
N LEU A 201 -1.80 -1.37 7.90
CA LEU A 201 -0.81 -1.40 8.96
C LEU A 201 0.62 -1.42 8.40
N ALA A 202 0.86 -2.18 7.34
CA ALA A 202 2.14 -2.20 6.63
C ALA A 202 2.50 -0.83 6.05
N ILE A 203 1.53 -0.12 5.45
CA ILE A 203 1.70 1.26 4.92
C ILE A 203 1.97 2.27 6.04
N ALA A 204 1.23 2.16 7.16
CA ALA A 204 1.31 3.09 8.27
C ALA A 204 2.63 2.95 9.05
N THR A 205 3.15 1.74 9.18
CA THR A 205 4.38 1.42 9.94
C THR A 205 5.59 2.30 9.57
N PRO A 206 6.05 2.39 8.29
CA PRO A 206 7.19 3.24 7.95
C PRO A 206 6.92 4.73 8.19
N MET A 207 5.67 5.19 8.07
CA MET A 207 5.28 6.57 8.38
C MET A 207 5.32 6.84 9.90
N ALA A 208 4.87 5.89 10.71
CA ALA A 208 4.92 5.94 12.17
C ALA A 208 6.36 5.94 12.67
N LEU A 209 7.20 5.03 12.17
CA LEU A 209 8.63 4.98 12.51
C LEU A 209 9.33 6.29 12.15
N GLN A 210 9.04 6.86 10.98
CA GLN A 210 9.59 8.16 10.58
C GLN A 210 9.14 9.29 11.52
N TYR A 211 7.88 9.28 11.97
CA TYR A 211 7.37 10.28 12.90
C TYR A 211 8.04 10.16 14.27
N VAL A 212 8.09 8.95 14.83
CA VAL A 212 8.66 8.64 16.16
C VAL A 212 10.16 8.96 16.20
N ILE A 213 10.92 8.53 15.20
CA ILE A 213 12.38 8.71 15.18
C ILE A 213 12.76 10.14 14.76
N GLY A 214 12.07 10.70 13.77
CA GLY A 214 12.45 11.95 13.10
C GLY A 214 11.92 13.23 13.77
N GLY A 215 10.93 13.12 14.66
CA GLY A 215 10.28 14.28 15.27
C GLY A 215 11.11 14.97 16.36
N SER A 216 10.70 16.19 16.74
CA SER A 216 11.32 16.93 17.85
C SER A 216 10.33 17.93 18.46
N GLY A 217 10.58 18.35 19.70
CA GLY A 217 9.75 19.30 20.44
C GLY A 217 8.73 18.66 21.39
N LYS A 218 8.13 19.46 22.28
CA LYS A 218 7.26 18.99 23.38
C LYS A 218 6.05 18.17 22.89
N ARG A 219 5.34 18.65 21.86
CA ARG A 219 4.19 17.94 21.28
C ARG A 219 4.58 16.58 20.69
N HIS A 220 5.76 16.48 20.07
CA HIS A 220 6.24 15.21 19.54
C HIS A 220 6.46 14.18 20.64
N TRP A 221 7.05 14.57 21.78
CA TRP A 221 7.24 13.67 22.91
C TRP A 221 5.93 13.20 23.55
N LEU A 222 4.85 13.96 23.43
CA LEU A 222 3.52 13.54 23.86
C LEU A 222 2.88 12.55 22.87
N TYR A 223 2.96 12.82 21.56
CA TYR A 223 2.27 12.01 20.55
C TYR A 223 3.06 10.78 20.09
N ALA A 224 4.40 10.80 20.15
CA ALA A 224 5.21 9.69 19.67
C ALA A 224 4.97 8.37 20.44
N PRO A 225 4.82 8.35 21.78
CA PRO A 225 4.43 7.14 22.50
C PRO A 225 3.04 6.62 22.09
N VAL A 226 2.08 7.52 21.84
CA VAL A 226 0.72 7.15 21.38
C VAL A 226 0.78 6.51 20.00
N VAL A 227 1.54 7.10 19.07
CA VAL A 227 1.75 6.57 17.71
C VAL A 227 2.44 5.20 17.78
N LEU A 228 3.51 5.08 18.57
CA LEU A 228 4.25 3.83 18.74
C LEU A 228 3.38 2.72 19.35
N GLY A 229 2.69 3.02 20.45
CA GLY A 229 1.76 2.10 21.10
C GLY A 229 0.63 1.68 20.17
N SER A 230 0.09 2.61 19.37
CA SER A 230 -0.97 2.30 18.40
C SER A 230 -0.51 1.29 17.35
N VAL A 231 0.70 1.42 16.79
CA VAL A 231 1.24 0.44 15.83
C VAL A 231 1.45 -0.93 16.49
N LEU A 232 2.05 -0.95 17.68
CA LEU A 232 2.37 -2.18 18.40
C LEU A 232 1.10 -2.95 18.77
N VAL A 233 0.14 -2.27 19.40
CA VAL A 233 -1.16 -2.87 19.77
C VAL A 233 -1.90 -3.34 18.51
N SER A 234 -1.95 -2.50 17.47
CA SER A 234 -2.57 -2.86 16.19
C SER A 234 -1.98 -4.12 15.56
N ALA A 235 -0.67 -4.33 15.66
CA ALA A 235 0.00 -5.52 15.15
C ALA A 235 -0.27 -6.75 15.99
N LEU A 236 -0.17 -6.64 17.32
CA LEU A 236 -0.40 -7.74 18.27
C LEU A 236 -1.83 -8.29 18.16
N VAL A 237 -2.80 -7.39 18.09
CA VAL A 237 -4.23 -7.72 18.08
C VAL A 237 -4.75 -8.07 16.67
N SER A 238 -3.95 -7.89 15.61
CA SER A 238 -4.37 -8.20 14.24
C SER A 238 -4.63 -9.68 13.98
N GLY A 239 -4.02 -10.57 14.77
CA GLY A 239 -3.97 -12.01 14.49
C GLY A 239 -3.34 -12.36 13.15
N SER A 240 -2.48 -11.49 12.60
CA SER A 240 -1.80 -11.69 11.33
C SER A 240 -0.32 -12.00 11.53
N ARG A 241 0.08 -13.22 11.13
CA ARG A 241 1.47 -13.65 11.07
C ARG A 241 2.37 -12.66 10.31
N ALA A 242 1.87 -12.10 9.20
CA ALA A 242 2.59 -11.12 8.41
C ALA A 242 2.83 -9.81 9.17
N ALA A 243 1.84 -9.33 9.94
CA ALA A 243 1.99 -8.08 10.71
C ALA A 243 2.98 -8.24 11.87
N VAL A 244 2.91 -9.38 12.57
CA VAL A 244 3.79 -9.71 13.70
C VAL A 244 5.25 -9.88 13.27
N LEU A 245 5.52 -10.39 12.06
CA LEU A 245 6.88 -10.46 11.52
C LEU A 245 7.35 -9.14 10.91
N LEU A 246 6.48 -8.42 10.20
CA LEU A 246 6.83 -7.18 9.52
C LEU A 246 7.26 -6.09 10.49
N LEU A 247 6.56 -5.94 11.61
CA LEU A 247 6.81 -4.82 12.51
C LEU A 247 8.21 -4.87 13.17
N PRO A 248 8.64 -5.96 13.83
CA PRO A 248 10.00 -6.09 14.35
C PRO A 248 11.06 -5.96 13.26
N ALA A 249 10.83 -6.55 12.08
CA ALA A 249 11.76 -6.42 10.95
C ALA A 249 11.91 -4.97 10.48
N MET A 250 10.81 -4.20 10.44
CA MET A 250 10.84 -2.77 10.10
C MET A 250 11.52 -1.93 11.18
N PHE A 251 11.32 -2.25 12.47
CA PHE A 251 12.06 -1.62 13.56
C PHE A 251 13.55 -1.87 13.45
N LEU A 252 13.96 -3.12 13.25
CA LEU A 252 15.36 -3.50 13.08
C LEU A 252 15.97 -2.79 11.87
N ALA A 253 15.27 -2.79 10.73
CA ALA A 253 15.71 -2.08 9.53
C ALA A 253 15.84 -0.56 9.77
N ALA A 254 14.91 0.05 10.51
CA ALA A 254 14.99 1.46 10.89
C ALA A 254 16.19 1.75 11.79
N VAL A 255 16.44 0.89 12.78
CA VAL A 255 17.60 1.00 13.68
C VAL A 255 18.89 0.89 12.89
N LEU A 256 19.07 -0.18 12.11
CA LEU A 256 20.26 -0.42 11.31
C LEU A 256 20.50 0.72 10.31
N CYS A 257 19.47 1.14 9.58
CA CYS A 257 19.57 2.23 8.61
C CYS A 257 20.03 3.52 9.29
N MET A 258 19.44 3.89 10.42
CA MET A 258 19.78 5.13 11.12
C MET A 258 21.14 5.05 11.84
N LEU A 259 21.60 3.87 12.26
CA LEU A 259 22.95 3.69 12.79
C LEU A 259 24.01 3.87 11.70
N VAL A 260 23.73 3.39 10.48
CA VAL A 260 24.63 3.49 9.32
C VAL A 260 24.62 4.91 8.73
N PHE A 261 23.44 5.49 8.47
CA PHE A 261 23.32 6.75 7.73
C PHE A 261 22.94 7.97 8.60
N GLY A 262 22.44 7.77 9.82
CA GLY A 262 21.93 8.84 10.68
C GLY A 262 23.03 9.65 11.36
N ARG A 263 22.70 10.90 11.72
CA ARG A 263 23.57 11.81 12.49
C ARG A 263 23.46 11.54 14.00
N GLY A 264 24.46 11.93 14.80
CA GLY A 264 24.60 11.54 16.22
C GLY A 264 23.34 11.71 17.11
N VAL A 265 22.61 12.83 16.98
CA VAL A 265 21.35 13.05 17.74
C VAL A 265 20.26 12.04 17.34
N VAL A 266 20.19 11.68 16.05
CA VAL A 266 19.24 10.68 15.55
C VAL A 266 19.62 9.30 16.05
N LYS A 267 20.91 8.94 16.09
CA LYS A 267 21.38 7.65 16.62
C LYS A 267 20.94 7.42 18.07
N ARG A 268 21.11 8.41 18.94
CA ARG A 268 20.65 8.32 20.35
C ARG A 268 19.14 8.15 20.46
N ARG A 269 18.37 8.90 19.66
CA ARG A 269 16.91 8.79 19.66
C ARG A 269 16.42 7.42 19.18
N VAL A 270 17.09 6.85 18.19
CA VAL A 270 16.76 5.51 17.69
C VAL A 270 16.93 4.46 18.78
N LEU A 271 18.04 4.52 19.54
CA LEU A 271 18.25 3.59 20.66
C LEU A 271 17.18 3.76 21.76
N TYR A 272 16.83 5.00 22.10
CA TYR A 272 15.75 5.28 23.05
C TYR A 272 14.41 4.68 22.59
N TRP A 273 14.02 4.94 21.34
CA TRP A 273 12.75 4.45 20.81
C TRP A 273 12.75 2.94 20.58
N ALA A 274 13.90 2.34 20.28
CA ALA A 274 14.05 0.88 20.24
C ALA A 274 13.81 0.27 21.63
N GLY A 275 14.43 0.82 22.69
CA GLY A 275 14.18 0.39 24.06
C GLY A 275 12.72 0.57 24.48
N MET A 276 12.11 1.70 24.12
CA MET A 276 10.68 1.94 24.37
C MET A 276 9.78 0.96 23.61
N ALA A 277 10.10 0.65 22.35
CA ALA A 277 9.35 -0.32 21.57
C ALA A 277 9.43 -1.74 22.15
N VAL A 278 10.61 -2.14 22.64
CA VAL A 278 10.78 -3.41 23.36
C VAL A 278 9.96 -3.43 24.64
N LEU A 279 10.01 -2.37 25.44
CA LEU A 279 9.24 -2.27 26.69
C LEU A 279 7.72 -2.34 26.42
N LEU A 280 7.21 -1.50 25.51
CA LEU A 280 5.80 -1.47 25.16
C LEU A 280 5.35 -2.78 24.49
N GLY A 281 6.22 -3.38 23.67
CA GLY A 281 5.98 -4.69 23.06
C GLY A 281 5.88 -5.78 24.12
N ALA A 282 6.78 -5.82 25.11
CA ALA A 282 6.74 -6.77 26.21
C ALA A 282 5.45 -6.63 27.03
N VAL A 283 5.08 -5.41 27.41
CA VAL A 283 3.79 -5.15 28.09
C VAL A 283 2.60 -5.54 27.20
N GLY A 284 2.66 -5.24 25.92
CA GLY A 284 1.62 -5.65 24.97
C GLY A 284 1.48 -7.17 24.89
N MET A 285 2.58 -7.92 24.85
CA MET A 285 2.55 -9.39 24.82
C MET A 285 1.96 -9.99 26.10
N THR A 286 2.14 -9.35 27.26
CA THR A 286 1.51 -9.81 28.51
C THR A 286 0.03 -9.45 28.58
N VAL A 287 -0.38 -8.30 28.05
CA VAL A 287 -1.79 -7.85 28.06
C VAL A 287 -2.62 -8.62 27.03
N PHE A 288 -2.03 -8.93 25.88
CA PHE A 288 -2.68 -9.64 24.78
C PHE A 288 -2.12 -11.07 24.63
N SER A 289 -1.92 -11.77 25.74
CA SER A 289 -1.35 -13.13 25.77
C SER A 289 -2.08 -14.07 24.83
N ASP A 290 -3.41 -13.99 24.79
CA ASP A 290 -4.27 -14.91 24.04
C ASP A 290 -4.10 -14.70 22.52
N SER A 291 -3.98 -13.44 22.09
CA SER A 291 -3.60 -13.09 20.71
C SER A 291 -2.21 -13.61 20.35
N VAL A 292 -1.24 -13.46 21.26
CA VAL A 292 0.14 -13.89 20.99
C VAL A 292 0.19 -15.42 20.87
N GLN A 293 -0.40 -16.14 21.81
CA GLN A 293 -0.47 -17.60 21.82
C GLN A 293 -1.21 -18.12 20.58
N GLY A 294 -2.36 -17.53 20.22
CA GLY A 294 -3.08 -17.92 19.02
C GLY A 294 -2.29 -17.68 17.73
N THR A 295 -1.46 -16.64 17.68
CA THR A 295 -0.56 -16.42 16.53
C THR A 295 0.56 -17.44 16.50
N ILE A 296 1.15 -17.77 17.66
CA ILE A 296 2.21 -18.76 17.81
C ILE A 296 1.71 -20.15 17.40
N GLN A 297 0.52 -20.56 17.84
CA GLN A 297 -0.07 -21.84 17.47
C GLN A 297 -0.20 -21.96 15.95
N ARG A 298 -0.75 -20.94 15.29
CA ARG A 298 -0.87 -20.89 13.82
C ARG A 298 0.48 -20.89 13.10
N PHE A 299 1.54 -20.42 13.73
CA PHE A 299 2.89 -20.54 13.19
C PHE A 299 3.40 -21.97 13.29
N HIS A 300 3.19 -22.64 14.43
CA HIS A 300 3.55 -24.04 14.63
C HIS A 300 2.77 -24.97 13.70
N ASP A 301 1.43 -24.87 13.68
CA ASP A 301 0.57 -25.73 12.84
C ASP A 301 0.98 -25.65 11.37
N ALA A 302 1.30 -24.46 10.86
CA ALA A 302 1.73 -24.32 9.48
C ALA A 302 3.16 -24.82 9.24
N ALA A 303 4.07 -24.67 10.21
CA ALA A 303 5.45 -25.12 10.08
C ALA A 303 5.58 -26.65 10.08
N GLU A 304 4.59 -27.36 10.62
CA GLU A 304 4.53 -28.83 10.56
C GLU A 304 4.26 -29.37 9.14
N TYR A 305 3.56 -28.59 8.30
CA TYR A 305 3.15 -29.02 6.95
C TYR A 305 3.82 -28.23 5.82
N GLU A 306 4.41 -27.06 6.09
CA GLU A 306 5.02 -26.18 5.09
C GLU A 306 6.49 -25.91 5.42
N ASP A 307 7.39 -26.10 4.45
CA ASP A 307 8.75 -25.58 4.55
C ASP A 307 8.74 -24.05 4.46
N PHE A 308 9.37 -23.39 5.44
CA PHE A 308 9.49 -21.94 5.48
C PHE A 308 10.23 -21.38 4.24
N GLY A 309 11.26 -22.08 3.76
CA GLY A 309 12.01 -21.69 2.57
C GLY A 309 11.12 -21.69 1.33
N ALA A 310 10.49 -22.83 1.05
CA ALA A 310 9.52 -22.98 -0.02
C ALA A 310 8.39 -21.95 0.07
N ARG A 311 7.87 -21.66 1.27
CA ARG A 311 6.82 -20.65 1.45
C ARG A 311 7.27 -19.25 1.09
N VAL A 312 8.47 -18.83 1.51
CA VAL A 312 9.02 -17.53 1.13
C VAL A 312 9.17 -17.47 -0.39
N GLU A 313 9.70 -18.53 -1.00
CA GLU A 313 9.80 -18.64 -2.45
C GLU A 313 8.44 -18.46 -3.14
N THR A 314 7.42 -19.22 -2.72
CA THR A 314 6.05 -19.12 -3.24
C THR A 314 5.45 -17.74 -3.05
N ILE A 315 5.70 -17.05 -1.92
CA ILE A 315 5.15 -15.71 -1.70
C ILE A 315 5.71 -14.67 -2.69
N PHE A 316 6.98 -14.79 -3.10
CA PHE A 316 7.63 -13.81 -3.97
C PHE A 316 7.64 -14.21 -5.44
N LEU A 317 7.90 -15.48 -5.73
CA LEU A 317 8.00 -16.04 -7.07
C LEU A 317 6.68 -16.71 -7.48
N GLY A 318 5.83 -17.14 -6.57
CA GLY A 318 4.58 -17.81 -6.89
C GLY A 318 4.68 -19.33 -6.93
N GLU A 319 3.53 -19.97 -7.08
CA GLU A 319 3.35 -21.41 -7.12
C GLU A 319 4.03 -22.01 -8.35
N GLY A 320 4.78 -23.11 -8.18
CA GLY A 320 5.52 -23.75 -9.28
C GLY A 320 4.61 -24.22 -10.43
N GLU A 321 3.38 -24.64 -10.11
CA GLU A 321 2.38 -25.10 -11.10
C GLU A 321 1.94 -24.00 -12.06
N ALA A 322 1.96 -22.73 -11.61
CA ALA A 322 1.63 -21.59 -12.46
C ALA A 322 2.61 -21.50 -13.64
N TYR A 323 3.88 -21.83 -13.41
CA TYR A 323 4.92 -21.79 -14.43
C TYR A 323 4.83 -22.93 -15.44
N THR A 324 4.26 -24.08 -15.05
CA THR A 324 4.20 -25.26 -15.93
C THR A 324 2.92 -25.29 -16.76
N ASN A 325 1.80 -24.78 -16.22
CA ASN A 325 0.47 -24.96 -16.80
C ASN A 325 -0.06 -23.73 -17.54
N GLN A 326 0.69 -22.62 -17.56
CA GLN A 326 0.25 -21.40 -18.24
C GLN A 326 0.26 -21.52 -19.78
N SER A 327 -0.71 -20.88 -20.44
CA SER A 327 -0.63 -20.64 -21.89
C SER A 327 0.27 -19.45 -22.19
N LEU A 328 0.76 -19.34 -23.44
CA LEU A 328 1.58 -18.20 -23.86
C LEU A 328 0.84 -16.85 -23.70
N LEU A 329 -0.48 -16.87 -23.93
CA LEU A 329 -1.34 -15.69 -23.85
C LEU A 329 -1.87 -15.43 -22.44
N GLY A 330 -1.93 -16.46 -21.60
CA GLY A 330 -2.63 -16.43 -20.32
C GLY A 330 -4.13 -16.72 -20.46
N ALA A 331 -4.81 -16.79 -19.32
CA ALA A 331 -6.22 -17.16 -19.19
C ALA A 331 -7.19 -15.97 -19.32
N GLY A 332 -6.71 -14.78 -19.71
CA GLY A 332 -7.53 -13.58 -19.91
C GLY A 332 -7.34 -12.51 -18.84
N LEU A 333 -6.96 -11.29 -19.26
CA LEU A 333 -6.78 -10.12 -18.41
C LEU A 333 -8.04 -9.79 -17.61
N GLY A 334 -7.92 -9.78 -16.29
CA GLY A 334 -8.96 -9.53 -15.30
C GLY A 334 -9.51 -10.80 -14.63
N ARG A 335 -9.25 -12.00 -15.18
CA ARG A 335 -9.87 -13.25 -14.72
C ARG A 335 -9.44 -13.69 -13.32
N GLY A 336 -8.25 -13.29 -12.87
CA GLY A 336 -7.78 -13.55 -11.50
C GLY A 336 -8.41 -12.67 -10.43
N SER A 337 -9.30 -11.75 -10.79
CA SER A 337 -9.94 -10.83 -9.85
C SER A 337 -11.23 -11.40 -9.24
N ASN A 338 -11.50 -11.05 -7.98
CA ASN A 338 -12.74 -11.42 -7.29
C ASN A 338 -14.01 -10.92 -8.01
N LEU A 339 -13.89 -9.85 -8.80
CA LEU A 339 -15.00 -9.31 -9.58
C LEU A 339 -15.27 -10.15 -10.84
N ALA A 340 -14.21 -10.59 -11.53
CA ALA A 340 -14.37 -11.47 -12.68
C ALA A 340 -14.98 -12.81 -12.28
N SER A 341 -14.59 -13.36 -11.12
CA SER A 341 -15.16 -14.62 -10.66
C SER A 341 -16.66 -14.53 -10.38
N TYR A 342 -17.10 -13.42 -9.79
CA TYR A 342 -18.52 -13.13 -9.61
C TYR A 342 -19.28 -12.98 -10.94
N LEU A 343 -18.67 -12.34 -11.95
CA LEU A 343 -19.32 -12.16 -13.27
C LEU A 343 -19.46 -13.47 -14.05
N GLU A 344 -18.48 -14.38 -13.97
CA GLU A 344 -18.52 -15.65 -14.69
C GLU A 344 -19.33 -16.75 -13.98
N ARG A 345 -19.21 -16.86 -12.65
CA ARG A 345 -19.80 -17.98 -11.87
C ARG A 345 -20.94 -17.56 -10.94
N GLY A 346 -21.23 -16.27 -10.81
CA GLY A 346 -22.23 -15.75 -9.86
C GLY A 346 -21.80 -15.81 -8.39
N GLN A 347 -20.58 -16.28 -8.11
CA GLN A 347 -20.01 -16.41 -6.77
C GLN A 347 -18.53 -16.00 -6.78
N ILE A 348 -18.06 -15.47 -5.64
CA ILE A 348 -16.64 -15.10 -5.48
C ILE A 348 -15.85 -16.39 -5.18
N SER A 349 -15.11 -16.88 -6.17
CA SER A 349 -14.17 -17.99 -6.02
C SER A 349 -12.76 -17.60 -6.47
N PHE A 350 -11.73 -18.22 -5.91
CA PHE A 350 -10.36 -18.14 -6.46
C PHE A 350 -10.29 -19.01 -7.72
N MET A 351 -10.12 -18.37 -8.88
CA MET A 351 -10.08 -19.04 -10.19
C MET A 351 -8.67 -19.34 -10.68
N LEU A 352 -7.71 -18.55 -10.22
CA LEU A 352 -6.28 -18.60 -10.54
C LEU A 352 -5.49 -18.71 -9.22
N SER A 353 -4.18 -18.88 -9.34
CA SER A 353 -3.24 -18.96 -8.22
C SER A 353 -3.45 -17.89 -7.15
N GLU A 354 -3.11 -18.21 -5.90
CA GLU A 354 -3.36 -17.34 -4.75
C GLU A 354 -2.34 -16.20 -4.68
N THR A 355 -1.09 -16.48 -5.03
CA THR A 355 -0.02 -15.49 -5.00
C THR A 355 -0.13 -14.49 -6.14
N GLU A 356 0.37 -13.28 -5.90
CA GLU A 356 0.32 -12.21 -6.90
C GLU A 356 1.15 -12.55 -8.15
N THR A 357 2.36 -13.08 -7.97
CA THR A 357 3.28 -13.36 -9.09
C THR A 357 2.70 -14.45 -9.99
N ALA A 358 2.28 -15.59 -9.42
CA ALA A 358 1.68 -16.66 -10.19
C ALA A 358 0.39 -16.22 -10.89
N ARG A 359 -0.51 -15.52 -10.17
CA ARG A 359 -1.75 -15.01 -10.77
C ARG A 359 -1.49 -14.07 -11.94
N THR A 360 -0.54 -13.16 -11.79
CA THR A 360 -0.14 -12.22 -12.86
C THR A 360 0.27 -12.98 -14.12
N ILE A 361 1.03 -14.06 -13.93
CA ILE A 361 1.55 -14.87 -15.01
C ILE A 361 0.44 -15.72 -15.64
N GLU A 362 -0.40 -16.38 -14.85
CA GLU A 362 -1.53 -17.16 -15.37
C GLU A 362 -2.53 -16.28 -16.12
N GLU A 363 -2.78 -15.06 -15.65
CA GLU A 363 -3.75 -14.14 -16.24
C GLU A 363 -3.27 -13.57 -17.58
N ALA A 364 -1.97 -13.26 -17.71
CA ALA A 364 -1.42 -12.51 -18.83
C ALA A 364 -0.34 -13.26 -19.64
N GLY A 365 -0.01 -14.50 -19.27
CA GLY A 365 1.02 -15.31 -19.93
C GLY A 365 2.36 -14.59 -20.01
N LEU A 366 2.92 -14.48 -21.21
CA LEU A 366 4.20 -13.79 -21.46
C LEU A 366 4.19 -12.33 -20.99
N LEU A 367 3.07 -11.61 -21.13
CA LEU A 367 2.95 -10.24 -20.64
C LEU A 367 3.03 -10.18 -19.11
N GLY A 368 2.57 -11.22 -18.43
CA GLY A 368 2.68 -11.37 -16.98
C GLY A 368 4.14 -11.42 -16.52
N TYR A 369 4.98 -12.20 -17.19
CA TYR A 369 6.43 -12.23 -16.93
C TYR A 369 7.08 -10.85 -17.09
N VAL A 370 6.73 -10.13 -18.16
CA VAL A 370 7.22 -8.76 -18.40
C VAL A 370 6.78 -7.83 -17.28
N PHE A 371 5.54 -7.96 -16.80
CA PHE A 371 5.04 -7.15 -15.69
C PHE A 371 5.76 -7.45 -14.38
N VAL A 372 5.96 -8.72 -14.04
CA VAL A 372 6.72 -9.14 -12.85
C VAL A 372 8.15 -8.61 -12.91
N ALA A 373 8.83 -8.73 -14.06
CA ALA A 373 10.17 -8.19 -14.28
C ALA A 373 10.20 -6.66 -14.13
N LEU A 374 9.19 -5.95 -14.65
CA LEU A 374 9.07 -4.50 -14.48
C LEU A 374 8.88 -4.12 -13.00
N LYS A 375 8.04 -4.84 -12.26
CA LYS A 375 7.84 -4.63 -10.81
C LYS A 375 9.17 -4.81 -10.07
N LEU A 376 9.91 -5.89 -10.35
CA LEU A 376 11.24 -6.14 -9.75
C LEU A 376 12.24 -5.03 -10.08
N LEU A 377 12.28 -4.59 -11.34
CA LEU A 377 13.14 -3.49 -11.77
C LEU A 377 12.82 -2.19 -11.02
N ILE A 378 11.53 -1.88 -10.82
CA ILE A 378 11.09 -0.72 -10.04
C ILE A 378 11.57 -0.84 -8.59
N CYS A 379 11.46 -2.02 -7.96
CA CYS A 379 11.95 -2.27 -6.60
C CYS A 379 13.47 -2.02 -6.50
N VAL A 380 14.25 -2.62 -7.39
CA VAL A 380 15.73 -2.49 -7.39
C VAL A 380 16.15 -1.04 -7.58
N ILE A 381 15.60 -0.35 -8.60
CA ILE A 381 15.89 1.07 -8.85
C ILE A 381 15.44 1.94 -7.67
N GLY A 382 14.29 1.63 -7.08
CA GLY A 382 13.70 2.31 -5.94
C GLY A 382 14.61 2.26 -4.71
N ILE A 383 14.98 1.05 -4.28
CA ILE A 383 15.90 0.81 -3.17
C ILE A 383 17.24 1.48 -3.44
N TRP A 384 17.81 1.32 -4.64
CA TRP A 384 19.09 1.94 -5.00
C TRP A 384 19.05 3.47 -4.85
N ARG A 385 17.96 4.10 -5.32
CA ARG A 385 17.75 5.54 -5.17
C ARG A 385 17.53 5.94 -3.72
N ALA A 386 16.83 5.14 -2.94
CA ALA A 386 16.59 5.37 -1.51
C ALA A 386 17.91 5.33 -0.71
N ILE A 387 18.79 4.37 -0.98
CA ILE A 387 20.13 4.30 -0.41
C ILE A 387 20.94 5.55 -0.79
N GLY A 388 20.88 5.97 -2.05
CA GLY A 388 21.54 7.20 -2.49
C GLY A 388 21.01 8.46 -1.80
N VAL A 389 19.71 8.51 -1.47
CA VAL A 389 19.11 9.60 -0.68
C VAL A 389 19.57 9.55 0.77
N ALA A 390 19.58 8.36 1.40
CA ALA A 390 20.01 8.19 2.77
C ALA A 390 21.47 8.59 2.97
N ARG A 391 22.37 8.16 2.07
CA ARG A 391 23.80 8.53 2.08
C ARG A 391 24.02 10.05 2.04
N ARG A 392 23.21 10.80 1.28
CA ARG A 392 23.35 12.26 1.15
C ARG A 392 22.68 13.05 2.27
N THR A 393 21.50 12.62 2.70
CA THR A 393 20.65 13.41 3.60
C THR A 393 20.72 12.97 5.06
N GLY A 394 21.16 11.74 5.30
CA GLY A 394 21.10 11.06 6.59
C GLY A 394 19.68 10.68 7.03
N ARG A 395 18.71 10.66 6.09
CA ARG A 395 17.32 10.29 6.34
C ARG A 395 17.03 8.90 5.77
N CYS A 396 16.41 8.05 6.57
CA CYS A 396 16.07 6.68 6.19
C CYS A 396 14.61 6.50 5.72
N PHE A 397 13.82 7.57 5.65
CA PHE A 397 12.39 7.45 5.36
C PHE A 397 12.12 6.74 4.03
N ALA A 398 12.80 7.16 2.96
CA ALA A 398 12.68 6.52 1.66
C ALA A 398 13.03 5.03 1.69
N ILE A 399 14.06 4.62 2.46
CA ILE A 399 14.44 3.20 2.57
C ILE A 399 13.30 2.41 3.23
N LEU A 400 12.76 2.91 4.35
CA LEU A 400 11.65 2.24 5.06
C LEU A 400 10.42 2.08 4.17
N LEU A 401 10.08 3.12 3.39
CA LEU A 401 9.00 3.05 2.42
C LEU A 401 9.27 2.02 1.32
N TRP A 402 10.49 1.95 0.78
CA TRP A 402 10.84 0.98 -0.26
C TRP A 402 10.94 -0.46 0.25
N LEU A 403 11.26 -0.70 1.52
CA LEU A 403 11.21 -2.05 2.09
C LEU A 403 9.77 -2.58 2.06
N VAL A 404 8.81 -1.79 2.55
CA VAL A 404 7.39 -2.12 2.44
C VAL A 404 6.92 -2.10 1.00
N GLY A 405 7.45 -1.19 0.17
CA GLY A 405 7.09 -1.06 -1.24
C GLY A 405 7.48 -2.29 -2.07
N THR A 406 8.62 -2.89 -1.76
CA THR A 406 9.06 -4.15 -2.39
C THR A 406 8.15 -5.30 -1.97
N LEU A 407 7.80 -5.41 -0.68
CA LEU A 407 6.80 -6.38 -0.24
C LEU A 407 5.47 -6.16 -0.97
N CYS A 408 4.99 -4.92 -1.04
CA CYS A 408 3.77 -4.56 -1.73
C CYS A 408 3.76 -4.97 -3.21
N LEU A 409 4.84 -4.72 -3.96
CA LEU A 409 4.87 -5.03 -5.39
C LEU A 409 5.00 -6.53 -5.68
N MET A 410 5.68 -7.26 -4.80
CA MET A 410 6.01 -8.67 -5.03
C MET A 410 5.02 -9.65 -4.41
N SER A 411 4.40 -9.33 -3.27
CA SER A 411 3.58 -10.30 -2.54
C SER A 411 2.11 -9.93 -2.38
N TRP A 412 1.74 -8.65 -2.48
CA TRP A 412 0.32 -8.27 -2.31
C TRP A 412 -0.46 -8.54 -3.57
N SER A 413 -1.73 -8.94 -3.40
CA SER A 413 -2.67 -9.18 -4.50
C SER A 413 -3.11 -7.87 -5.18
N LEU A 414 -2.19 -7.24 -5.90
CA LEU A 414 -2.41 -5.98 -6.61
C LEU A 414 -3.33 -6.17 -7.80
N ILE A 415 -3.26 -7.29 -8.53
CA ILE A 415 -4.11 -7.51 -9.70
C ILE A 415 -5.43 -8.23 -9.34
N GLY A 416 -5.49 -8.96 -8.23
CA GLY A 416 -6.69 -9.74 -7.90
C GLY A 416 -7.66 -9.13 -6.89
N GLN A 417 -7.22 -8.20 -6.05
CA GLN A 417 -8.05 -7.70 -4.94
C GLN A 417 -8.20 -6.17 -4.95
N LEU A 418 -9.45 -5.69 -4.90
CA LEU A 418 -9.79 -4.27 -5.02
C LEU A 418 -9.04 -3.36 -4.04
N THR A 419 -9.02 -3.72 -2.75
CA THR A 419 -8.41 -2.88 -1.69
C THR A 419 -6.89 -2.84 -1.81
N SER A 420 -6.26 -4.00 -2.05
CA SER A 420 -4.80 -4.13 -2.22
C SER A 420 -4.31 -3.42 -3.48
N ASN A 421 -5.06 -3.49 -4.59
CA ASN A 421 -4.79 -2.76 -5.82
C ASN A 421 -4.64 -1.25 -5.56
N VAL A 422 -5.66 -0.64 -4.95
CA VAL A 422 -5.66 0.81 -4.68
C VAL A 422 -4.58 1.19 -3.69
N LEU A 423 -4.59 0.59 -2.50
CA LEU A 423 -3.67 0.97 -1.43
C LEU A 423 -2.22 0.73 -1.83
N GLY A 424 -1.94 -0.36 -2.54
CA GLY A 424 -0.61 -0.69 -3.03
C GLY A 424 -0.09 0.35 -4.03
N PHE A 425 -0.82 0.64 -5.10
CA PHE A 425 -0.35 1.61 -6.09
C PHE A 425 -0.34 3.06 -5.59
N LEU A 426 -1.26 3.44 -4.69
CA LEU A 426 -1.16 4.71 -3.96
C LEU A 426 0.14 4.78 -3.16
N PHE A 427 0.46 3.70 -2.43
CA PHE A 427 1.65 3.64 -1.60
C PHE A 427 2.95 3.66 -2.43
N ILE A 428 3.00 2.96 -3.56
CA ILE A 428 4.16 3.02 -4.48
C ILE A 428 4.31 4.43 -5.07
N GLY A 429 3.22 5.05 -5.51
CA GLY A 429 3.23 6.43 -6.00
C GLY A 429 3.74 7.42 -4.94
N PHE A 430 3.24 7.30 -3.72
CA PHE A 430 3.72 8.07 -2.56
C PHE A 430 5.21 7.82 -2.27
N THR A 431 5.65 6.57 -2.27
CA THR A 431 7.03 6.17 -2.01
C THR A 431 8.01 6.76 -3.04
N MET A 432 7.63 6.72 -4.31
CA MET A 432 8.39 7.36 -5.39
C MET A 432 8.43 8.88 -5.24
N ALA A 433 7.30 9.51 -4.85
CA ALA A 433 7.23 10.94 -4.60
C ALA A 433 8.17 11.38 -3.46
N VAL A 434 8.14 10.67 -2.33
CA VAL A 434 9.03 10.93 -1.18
C VAL A 434 10.49 10.82 -1.60
N THR A 435 10.86 9.72 -2.26
CA THR A 435 12.24 9.48 -2.73
C THR A 435 12.72 10.62 -3.64
N ARG A 436 11.87 11.06 -4.57
CA ARG A 436 12.17 12.19 -5.47
C ARG A 436 12.35 13.51 -4.72
N LEU A 437 11.45 13.82 -3.80
CA LEU A 437 11.45 15.08 -3.07
C LEU A 437 12.64 15.16 -2.09
N GLU A 438 12.98 14.07 -1.42
CA GLU A 438 14.17 14.00 -0.56
C GLU A 438 15.47 14.12 -1.36
N ARG A 439 15.54 13.51 -2.55
CA ARG A 439 16.66 13.69 -3.48
C ARG A 439 16.83 15.15 -3.91
N ARG A 440 15.75 15.88 -4.16
CA ARG A 440 15.80 17.31 -4.51
C ARG A 440 16.33 18.15 -3.35
N ARG A 441 15.88 17.89 -2.11
CA ARG A 441 16.39 18.59 -0.92
C ARG A 441 17.87 18.33 -0.68
N GLY A 442 18.35 17.11 -0.92
CA GLY A 442 19.76 16.76 -0.78
C GLY A 442 20.69 17.32 -1.86
N ARG A 443 20.17 17.94 -2.93
CA ARG A 443 20.97 18.67 -3.93
C ARG A 443 21.04 20.18 -3.67
N ALA A 444 20.14 20.70 -2.84
CA ALA A 444 20.07 22.12 -2.49
C ALA A 444 20.87 22.46 -1.22
N ARG A 445 21.50 21.45 -0.60
CA ARG A 445 22.50 21.54 0.45
C ARG A 445 23.78 20.96 -0.10
#